data_AF-A0A536XTP3-F1
#
_entry.id   AF-A0A536XTP3-F1
#
_cell.length_a   1.000
_cell.length_b   1.000
_cell.length_c   1.000
_cell.angle_alpha   90.00
_cell.angle_beta   90.00
_cell.angle_gamma   90.00
#
_symmetry.space_group_name_H-M   'P 1'
#
loop_
_entity.id
_entity.type
_entity.pdbx_description
1 polymer ?
#
loop_
_entity_poly.entity_id
_entity_poly.type
_entity_poly.pdbx_seq_one_letter_code
_entity_poly.pdbx_strand_id
1 'polypeptide(L)'
;VEMTRKRTRESLAHVLCEPCPTCGGRGEVKTAFTVCYEILREILREARAFNEAREFRILASQSVIDRFLEEEAPSLEMLSQFIGRRISMQVESSYTQEQFDIVLM
;
A
#
# COMPACT_ATOMS: atom_id res chain seq x y z
N VAL A 1 0.34 -30.71 -23.91
CA VAL A 1 1.38 -30.72 -24.97
C VAL A 1 2.42 -29.69 -24.57
N GLU A 2 3.44 -30.11 -23.79
CA GLU A 2 4.58 -29.24 -23.47
C GLU A 2 5.54 -29.24 -24.65
N MET A 3 5.90 -28.04 -25.14
CA MET A 3 6.92 -27.85 -26.16
C MET A 3 8.13 -27.17 -25.54
N THR A 4 9.20 -27.92 -25.32
CA THR A 4 10.49 -27.35 -24.90
C THR A 4 11.28 -26.93 -26.14
N ARG A 5 11.23 -25.62 -26.46
CA ARG A 5 12.02 -25.04 -27.56
C ARG A 5 13.42 -24.67 -27.04
N LYS A 6 14.47 -25.23 -27.66
CA LYS A 6 15.88 -24.95 -27.35
C LYS A 6 16.20 -23.47 -27.64
N ARG A 7 16.58 -22.69 -26.61
CA ARG A 7 16.88 -21.25 -26.69
C ARG A 7 18.27 -21.00 -27.29
N THR A 8 18.35 -20.37 -28.46
CA THR A 8 19.61 -20.03 -29.16
C THR A 8 19.85 -18.53 -29.34
N ARG A 9 18.97 -17.66 -28.84
CA ARG A 9 19.16 -16.19 -28.82
C ARG A 9 18.42 -15.58 -27.65
N GLU A 10 18.95 -14.51 -27.09
CA GLU A 10 18.23 -13.69 -26.11
C GLU A 10 16.88 -13.26 -26.71
N SER A 11 15.83 -13.39 -25.91
CA SER A 11 14.46 -13.07 -26.31
C SER A 11 14.35 -11.59 -26.66
N LEU A 12 13.73 -11.27 -27.80
CA LEU A 12 13.52 -9.89 -28.31
C LEU A 12 12.97 -8.93 -27.24
N ALA A 13 12.16 -9.44 -26.31
CA ALA A 13 11.60 -8.69 -25.18
C ALA A 13 12.66 -8.09 -24.24
N HIS A 14 13.82 -8.75 -24.05
CA HIS A 14 14.92 -8.21 -23.23
C HIS A 14 15.67 -7.07 -23.93
N VAL A 15 15.54 -6.93 -25.25
CA VAL A 15 16.20 -5.89 -26.05
C VAL A 15 15.30 -4.66 -26.22
N LEU A 16 13.98 -4.83 -26.15
CA LEU A 16 13.00 -3.77 -26.47
C LEU A 16 12.20 -3.25 -25.27
N CYS A 17 12.22 -3.95 -24.13
CA CYS A 17 11.42 -3.57 -22.97
C CYS A 17 12.32 -3.31 -21.76
N GLU A 18 12.10 -2.19 -21.10
CA GLU A 18 12.64 -1.91 -19.77
C GLU A 18 11.62 -2.33 -18.70
N PRO A 19 12.07 -2.81 -17.52
CA PRO A 19 11.15 -3.14 -16.44
C PRO A 19 10.39 -1.88 -16.02
N CYS A 20 9.06 -1.98 -15.92
CA CYS A 20 8.25 -0.84 -15.50
C CYS A 20 8.74 -0.36 -14.12
N PRO A 21 9.17 0.92 -13.99
CA PRO A 21 9.77 1.45 -12.77
C PRO A 21 8.80 1.47 -11.60
N THR A 22 7.50 1.36 -11.88
CA THR A 22 6.42 1.45 -10.90
C THR A 22 5.95 0.09 -10.38
N CYS A 23 6.05 -0.99 -11.17
CA CYS A 23 5.57 -2.33 -10.77
C CYS A 23 6.66 -3.39 -10.64
N GLY A 24 7.92 -3.07 -10.97
CA GLY A 24 9.07 -3.97 -10.80
C GLY A 24 8.99 -5.24 -11.65
N GLY A 25 8.25 -5.21 -12.77
CA GLY A 25 8.05 -6.36 -13.65
C GLY A 25 6.86 -7.26 -13.31
N ARG A 26 6.00 -6.88 -12.35
CA ARG A 26 4.79 -7.65 -11.99
C ARG A 26 3.62 -7.48 -12.96
N GLY A 27 3.61 -6.41 -13.77
CA GLY A 27 2.53 -6.13 -14.74
C GLY A 27 1.21 -5.64 -14.13
N GLU A 28 1.07 -5.66 -12.81
CA GLU A 28 -0.11 -5.23 -12.06
C GLU A 28 0.32 -4.39 -10.85
N VAL A 29 -0.52 -3.44 -10.45
CA VAL A 29 -0.34 -2.57 -9.27
C VAL A 29 -1.56 -2.75 -8.37
N LYS A 30 -1.36 -2.89 -7.06
CA LYS A 30 -2.46 -3.00 -6.09
C LYS A 30 -3.36 -1.78 -6.21
N THR A 31 -4.67 -1.98 -6.15
CA THR A 31 -5.62 -0.85 -6.15
C THR A 31 -5.52 -0.07 -4.84
N ALA A 32 -5.91 1.22 -4.86
CA ALA A 32 -5.95 2.05 -3.66
C ALA A 32 -6.81 1.40 -2.56
N PHE A 33 -7.89 0.72 -2.96
CA PHE A 33 -8.72 -0.09 -2.06
C PHE A 33 -7.91 -1.18 -1.35
N THR A 34 -7.16 -2.01 -2.08
CA THR A 34 -6.34 -3.05 -1.46
C THR A 34 -5.32 -2.46 -0.47
N VAL A 35 -4.71 -1.32 -0.81
CA VAL A 35 -3.76 -0.63 0.06
C VAL A 35 -4.42 -0.07 1.32
N CYS A 36 -5.65 0.45 1.24
CA CYS A 36 -6.41 0.88 2.42
C CYS A 36 -6.58 -0.25 3.44
N TYR A 37 -6.96 -1.45 3.01
CA TYR A 37 -7.10 -2.60 3.92
C TYR A 37 -5.76 -3.10 4.46
N GLU A 38 -4.67 -2.96 3.71
CA GLU A 38 -3.32 -3.25 4.22
C GLU A 38 -2.96 -2.29 5.34
N ILE A 39 -3.17 -0.98 5.15
CA ILE A 39 -2.94 0.05 6.17
C ILE A 39 -3.75 -0.24 7.44
N LEU A 40 -5.05 -0.53 7.34
CA LEU A 40 -5.89 -0.85 8.50
C LEU A 40 -5.37 -2.07 9.27
N ARG A 41 -4.91 -3.11 8.55
CA ARG A 41 -4.32 -4.31 9.17
C ARG A 41 -2.98 -4.02 9.82
N GLU A 42 -2.16 -3.17 9.20
CA GLU A 42 -0.88 -2.73 9.77
C GLU A 42 -1.09 -2.00 11.09
N ILE A 43 -2.01 -1.02 11.12
CA ILE A 43 -2.34 -0.27 12.33
C ILE A 43 -2.86 -1.20 13.43
N LEU A 44 -3.70 -2.19 13.11
CA LEU A 44 -4.14 -3.19 14.09
C LEU A 44 -2.99 -4.05 14.64
N ARG A 45 -1.98 -4.34 13.81
CA ARG A 45 -0.78 -5.07 14.26
C ARG A 45 0.04 -4.19 15.20
N GLU A 46 0.31 -2.95 14.79
CA GLU A 46 1.11 -2.02 15.60
C GLU A 46 0.41 -1.64 16.90
N ALA A 47 -0.90 -1.41 16.89
CA ALA A 47 -1.67 -1.12 18.08
C ALA A 47 -1.64 -2.26 19.12
N ARG A 48 -1.50 -3.52 18.68
CA ARG A 48 -1.31 -4.66 19.60
C ARG A 48 0.12 -4.78 20.09
N ALA A 49 1.10 -4.40 19.27
CA ALA A 49 2.52 -4.49 19.62
C ALA A 49 2.97 -3.34 20.54
N PHE A 50 2.44 -2.13 20.32
CA PHE A 50 2.84 -0.89 20.98
C PHE A 50 1.63 -0.23 21.64
N ASN A 51 1.30 -0.67 22.87
CA ASN A 51 0.18 -0.12 23.65
C ASN A 51 0.39 1.34 24.13
N GLU A 52 1.61 1.85 24.04
CA GLU A 52 2.00 3.18 24.56
C GLU A 52 1.79 4.32 23.58
N ALA A 53 1.66 4.02 22.27
CA ALA A 53 1.43 5.02 21.24
C ALA A 53 0.09 5.73 21.46
N ARG A 54 0.11 7.06 21.48
CA ARG A 54 -1.06 7.92 21.71
C ARG A 54 -1.76 8.28 20.40
N GLU A 55 -0.98 8.39 19.33
CA GLU A 55 -1.46 8.77 18.00
C GLU A 55 -0.77 7.93 16.92
N PHE A 56 -1.55 7.51 15.93
CA PHE A 56 -1.04 6.89 14.70
C PHE A 56 -1.17 7.89 13.57
N ARG A 57 -0.09 8.15 12.83
CA ARG A 57 -0.13 8.98 11.64
C ARG A 57 0.13 8.14 10.41
N ILE A 58 -0.81 8.16 9.46
CA ILE A 58 -0.72 7.48 8.19
C ILE A 58 -0.16 8.46 7.15
N LEU A 59 0.94 8.08 6.51
CA LEU A 59 1.52 8.78 5.37
C LEU A 59 1.25 7.92 4.14
N ALA A 60 0.48 8.43 3.18
CA ALA A 60 0.16 7.69 1.96
C ALA A 60 -0.03 8.61 0.76
N SER A 61 -0.07 8.03 -0.43
CA SER A 61 -0.38 8.75 -1.67
C SER A 61 -1.78 9.40 -1.62
N GLN A 62 -1.96 10.49 -2.38
CA GLN A 62 -3.23 11.22 -2.48
C GLN A 62 -4.41 10.29 -2.80
N SER A 63 -4.23 9.36 -3.76
CA SER A 63 -5.27 8.40 -4.15
C SER A 63 -5.75 7.50 -3.01
N VAL A 64 -4.89 7.17 -2.05
CA VAL A 64 -5.23 6.33 -0.90
C VAL A 64 -5.93 7.18 0.16
N ILE A 65 -5.47 8.41 0.39
CA ILE A 65 -6.11 9.34 1.34
C ILE A 65 -7.51 9.73 0.88
N ASP A 66 -7.68 10.08 -0.41
CA ASP A 66 -9.00 10.40 -0.97
C ASP A 66 -9.96 9.21 -0.79
N ARG A 67 -9.46 7.98 -0.98
CA ARG A 67 -10.26 6.77 -0.76
C ARG A 67 -10.69 6.58 0.68
N PHE A 68 -9.80 6.89 1.63
CA PHE A 68 -10.14 6.91 3.06
C PHE A 68 -11.17 7.99 3.40
N LEU A 69 -11.15 9.13 2.73
CA LEU A 69 -12.11 10.21 2.98
C LEU A 69 -13.48 9.95 2.37
N GLU A 70 -13.54 9.25 1.23
CA GLU A 70 -14.81 8.99 0.52
C GLU A 70 -15.53 7.73 1.01
N GLU A 71 -14.88 6.57 0.93
CA GLU A 71 -15.55 5.27 1.10
C GLU A 71 -15.15 4.53 2.37
N GLU A 72 -13.89 4.64 2.78
CA GLU A 72 -13.35 3.87 3.91
C GLU A 72 -13.29 4.66 5.24
N ALA A 73 -13.89 5.85 5.27
CA ALA A 73 -14.00 6.66 6.49
C ALA A 73 -14.65 5.90 7.66
N PRO A 74 -15.75 5.13 7.47
CA PRO A 74 -16.37 4.37 8.55
C PRO A 74 -15.44 3.29 9.11
N SER A 75 -14.67 2.62 8.23
CA SER A 75 -13.70 1.59 8.60
C SER A 75 -12.60 2.17 9.49
N LEU A 76 -12.10 3.36 9.16
CA LEU A 76 -11.06 4.05 9.93
C LEU A 76 -11.58 4.56 11.28
N GLU A 77 -12.81 5.09 11.33
CA GLU A 77 -13.45 5.49 12.59
C GLU A 77 -13.66 4.30 13.54
N MET A 78 -14.17 3.18 13.04
CA MET A 78 -14.31 1.95 13.84
C MET A 78 -12.97 1.49 14.39
N LEU A 79 -11.91 1.57 13.58
CA LEU A 79 -10.56 1.21 14.00
C LEU A 79 -10.04 2.14 15.12
N SER A 80 -10.23 3.45 14.95
CA SER A 80 -9.84 4.46 15.93
C SER A 80 -10.59 4.26 17.25
N GLN A 81 -11.89 3.95 17.20
CA GLN A 81 -12.69 3.64 18.39
C GLN A 81 -12.25 2.34 19.06
N PHE A 82 -11.95 1.30 18.27
CA PHE A 82 -11.49 0.00 18.78
C PHE A 82 -10.15 0.09 19.49
N ILE A 83 -9.21 0.85 18.91
CA ILE A 83 -7.87 1.06 19.48
C ILE A 83 -7.92 2.12 20.61
N GLY A 84 -8.91 3.01 20.59
CA GLY A 84 -9.04 4.11 21.55
C GLY A 84 -7.98 5.19 21.37
N ARG A 85 -7.40 5.31 20.17
CA ARG A 85 -6.31 6.23 19.82
C ARG A 85 -6.67 7.05 18.60
N ARG A 86 -6.14 8.27 18.51
CA ARG A 86 -6.36 9.14 17.36
C ARG A 86 -5.53 8.65 16.18
N ILE A 87 -6.16 8.64 15.00
CA ILE A 87 -5.50 8.32 13.74
C ILE A 87 -5.53 9.59 12.90
N SER A 88 -4.36 10.12 12.55
CA SER A 88 -4.20 11.25 11.63
C SER A 88 -3.73 10.75 10.27
N MET A 89 -4.10 11.46 9.21
CA MET A 89 -3.73 11.16 7.84
C MET A 89 -2.98 12.35 7.25
N GLN A 90 -1.91 12.07 6.51
CA GLN A 90 -1.15 13.07 5.80
C GLN A 90 -0.81 12.53 4.41
N VAL A 91 -1.05 13.38 3.40
CA VAL A 91 -0.71 13.08 2.02
C VAL A 91 0.79 13.25 1.83
N GLU A 92 1.43 12.25 1.23
CA GLU A 92 2.78 12.37 0.70
C GLU A 92 2.75 12.24 -0.83
N SER A 93 2.95 13.36 -1.53
CA SER A 93 2.89 13.42 -2.99
C SER A 93 4.02 12.66 -3.68
N SER A 94 5.10 12.40 -2.95
CA SER A 94 6.25 11.64 -3.46
C SER A 94 5.99 10.14 -3.50
N TYR A 95 4.93 9.67 -2.83
CA TYR A 95 4.65 8.24 -2.67
C TYR A 95 3.81 7.71 -3.83
N THR A 96 4.18 6.52 -4.29
CA THR A 96 3.37 5.75 -5.22
C THR A 96 2.17 5.12 -4.50
N GLN A 97 1.18 4.64 -5.25
CA GLN A 97 -0.06 4.07 -4.68
C GLN A 97 0.18 2.94 -3.69
N GLU A 98 1.24 2.14 -3.87
CA GLU A 98 1.59 1.01 -2.98
C GLU A 98 2.45 1.41 -1.78
N GLN A 99 2.93 2.66 -1.73
CA GLN A 99 3.79 3.16 -0.66
C GLN A 99 2.95 3.85 0.40
N PHE A 100 3.14 3.41 1.64
CA PHE A 100 2.59 4.04 2.82
C PHE A 100 3.52 3.80 4.00
N ASP A 101 3.49 4.73 4.96
CA ASP A 101 4.17 4.59 6.25
C ASP A 101 3.20 4.88 7.39
N ILE A 102 3.43 4.24 8.54
CA ILE A 102 2.70 4.52 9.76
C ILE A 102 3.71 4.99 10.81
N VAL A 103 3.45 6.18 11.35
CA VAL A 103 4.29 6.80 12.37
C VAL A 103 3.55 6.74 13.70
N LEU A 104 4.20 6.14 14.69
CA LEU A 104 3.74 6.05 16.08
C LEU A 104 4.20 7.32 16.83
N MET A 105 3.28 8.02 17.49
CA MET A 105 3.57 9.19 18.34
C MET A 105 3.04 9.01 19.77
#